data_AF-T0ZZQ7-F1
#
_entry.id   AF-T0ZZQ7-F1
#
_cell.length_a   1.000
_cell.length_b   1.000
_cell.length_c   1.000
_cell.angle_alpha   90.00
_cell.angle_beta   90.00
_cell.angle_gamma   90.00
#
_symmetry.space_group_name_H-M   'P 1'
#
loop_
_entity.id
_entity.type
_entity.pdbx_description
1 polymer ?
#
loop_
_entity_poly.entity_id
_entity_poly.type
_entity_poly.pdbx_seq_one_letter_code
_entity_poly.pdbx_strand_id
1 'polypeptide(L)' 'PILMTAAVTALGLLPLAVRAHVAGQEIEGPMAIVILGGLVSSTALTLLVLPTLSLRIARFDTADIGAGARESSSGSTLA' A
#
# COMPACT_ATOMS: atom_id res chain seq x y z
N PRO A 1 -0.78 10.00 -3.16
CA PRO A 1 0.38 9.70 -4.04
C PRO A 1 0.23 8.38 -4.81
N ILE A 2 -0.12 7.25 -4.17
CA ILE A 2 -0.29 5.93 -4.83
C ILE A 2 -1.34 5.94 -5.95
N LEU A 3 -2.51 6.54 -5.70
CA LEU A 3 -3.56 6.66 -6.74
C LEU A 3 -3.11 7.52 -7.93
N MET A 4 -2.34 8.58 -7.67
CA MET A 4 -1.80 9.46 -8.71
C MET A 4 -0.80 8.72 -9.59
N THR A 5 0.14 7.97 -8.99
CA THR A 5 1.11 7.17 -9.75
C THR A 5 0.44 6.03 -10.51
N ALA A 6 -0.54 5.35 -9.89
CA ALA A 6 -1.29 4.28 -10.54
C ALA A 6 -2.10 4.78 -11.75
N ALA A 7 -2.75 5.94 -11.64
CA ALA A 7 -3.50 6.54 -12.73
C ALA A 7 -2.59 6.94 -13.91
N VAL A 8 -1.41 7.50 -13.62
CA VAL A 8 -0.41 7.85 -14.66
C VAL A 8 0.08 6.61 -15.39
N THR A 9 0.44 5.54 -14.67
CA THR A 9 0.87 4.28 -15.28
C THR A 9 -0.25 3.63 -16.11
N ALA A 10 -1.48 3.63 -15.59
CA ALA A 10 -2.64 3.12 -16.31
C ALA A 10 -2.87 3.87 -17.62
N LEU A 11 -2.85 5.22 -17.61
CA LEU A 11 -3.01 6.04 -18.81
C LEU A 11 -1.87 5.86 -19.82
N GLY A 12 -0.62 5.72 -19.35
CA GLY A 12 0.54 5.50 -20.23
C GLY A 12 0.53 4.13 -20.91
N LEU A 13 -0.02 3.10 -20.26
CA LEU A 13 -0.14 1.74 -20.80
C LEU A 13 -1.45 1.49 -21.53
N LEU A 14 -2.47 2.32 -21.33
CA LEU A 14 -3.79 2.19 -21.94
C LEU A 14 -3.75 2.05 -23.48
N PRO A 15 -3.03 2.90 -24.25
CA PRO A 15 -3.00 2.77 -25.71
C PRO A 15 -2.27 1.50 -26.18
N LEU A 16 -1.33 0.97 -25.40
CA LEU A 16 -0.67 -0.31 -25.69
C LEU A 16 -1.60 -1.48 -25.41
N ALA A 17 -2.34 -1.44 -24.30
CA ALA A 17 -3.34 -2.45 -23.95
C ALA A 17 -4.48 -2.53 -24.99
N VAL A 18 -4.93 -1.39 -25.52
CA VAL A 18 -5.97 -1.34 -26.57
C VAL A 18 -5.45 -1.87 -27.91
N ARG A 19 -4.15 -1.71 -28.20
CA ARG A 19 -3.52 -2.21 -29.44
C ARG A 19 -2.91 -3.61 -29.32
N ALA A 20 -3.16 -4.30 -28.21
CA ALA A 20 -2.60 -5.62 -27.90
C ALA A 20 -2.90 -6.73 -28.94
N HIS A 21 -3.81 -6.49 -29.89
CA HIS A 21 -4.24 -7.47 -30.90
C HIS A 21 -3.73 -7.17 -32.33
N VAL A 22 -2.81 -6.21 -32.50
CA VAL A 22 -2.19 -5.90 -33.80
C VAL A 22 -1.07 -6.90 -34.11
N ALA A 23 -1.05 -7.44 -35.33
CA ALA A 23 0.01 -8.33 -35.81
C ALA A 23 1.39 -7.65 -35.68
N GLY A 24 2.33 -8.29 -34.97
CA GLY A 24 3.63 -7.72 -34.60
C GLY A 24 3.79 -7.35 -33.11
N GLN A 25 2.71 -7.39 -32.30
CA GLN A 25 2.76 -7.15 -30.85
C GLN A 25 2.44 -8.41 -30.01
N GLU A 26 2.85 -9.57 -30.50
CA GLU A 26 2.54 -10.89 -29.91
C GLU A 26 3.07 -11.08 -28.48
N ILE A 27 4.10 -10.31 -28.10
CA ILE A 27 4.70 -10.31 -26.76
C ILE A 27 4.28 -9.07 -25.95
N GLU A 28 4.17 -7.91 -26.59
CA GLU A 28 3.85 -6.64 -25.92
C GLU A 28 2.40 -6.57 -25.44
N GLY A 29 1.47 -7.14 -26.21
CA GLY A 29 0.06 -7.25 -25.82
C GLY A 29 -0.15 -7.98 -24.48
N PRO A 30 0.31 -9.24 -24.33
CA PRO A 30 0.19 -9.96 -23.07
C PRO A 30 0.99 -9.32 -21.93
N MET A 31 2.16 -8.74 -22.20
CA MET A 31 2.96 -8.07 -21.16
C MET A 31 2.24 -6.84 -20.58
N ALA A 32 1.61 -6.02 -21.42
CA ALA A 32 0.84 -4.85 -20.98
C ALA A 32 -0.36 -5.25 -20.09
N ILE A 33 -1.05 -6.33 -20.43
CA ILE A 33 -2.19 -6.85 -19.65
C ILE A 33 -1.73 -7.32 -18.25
N VAL A 34 -0.62 -8.05 -18.17
CA VAL A 34 -0.04 -8.51 -16.89
C VAL A 34 0.36 -7.34 -16.00
N ILE A 35 1.01 -6.32 -16.57
CA ILE A 35 1.43 -5.14 -15.80
C ILE A 35 0.20 -4.38 -15.27
N LEU A 36 -0.82 -4.17 -16.11
CA LEU A 36 -2.02 -3.46 -15.70
C LEU A 36 -2.78 -4.21 -14.60
N GLY A 37 -2.92 -5.53 -14.72
CA GLY A 37 -3.52 -6.38 -13.69
C GLY A 37 -2.71 -6.42 -12.39
N GLY A 38 -1.39 -6.48 -12.50
CA GLY A 38 -0.47 -6.44 -11.36
C GLY A 38 -0.52 -5.10 -10.62
N LEU A 39 -0.64 -3.99 -11.35
CA LEU A 39 -0.75 -2.65 -10.79
C LEU A 39 -2.05 -2.49 -9.97
N VAL A 40 -3.18 -2.94 -10.54
CA VAL A 40 -4.48 -2.92 -9.83
C VAL A 40 -4.41 -3.80 -8.58
N SER A 41 -3.89 -5.02 -8.70
CA SER A 41 -3.79 -5.97 -7.59
C SER A 41 -2.86 -5.47 -6.49
N SER A 42 -1.70 -4.90 -6.84
CA SER A 42 -0.74 -4.33 -5.88
C SER A 42 -1.28 -3.08 -5.19
N THR A 43 -2.03 -2.25 -5.90
CA THR A 43 -2.70 -1.07 -5.32
C THR A 43 -3.77 -1.50 -4.33
N ALA A 44 -4.63 -2.46 -4.72
CA ALA A 44 -5.64 -3.03 -3.84
C ALA A 44 -4.99 -3.68 -2.62
N LEU A 45 -3.94 -4.48 -2.82
CA LEU A 45 -3.21 -5.14 -1.75
C LEU A 45 -2.57 -4.12 -0.81
N THR A 46 -1.95 -3.06 -1.32
CA THR A 46 -1.38 -1.98 -0.50
C THR A 46 -2.45 -1.29 0.34
N LEU A 47 -3.59 -0.94 -0.27
CA LEU A 47 -4.71 -0.29 0.40
C LEU A 47 -5.41 -1.21 1.41
N LEU A 48 -5.38 -2.53 1.24
CA LEU A 48 -5.96 -3.49 2.18
C LEU A 48 -4.97 -3.89 3.29
N VAL A 49 -3.71 -4.13 2.94
CA VAL A 49 -2.68 -4.62 3.86
C VAL A 49 -2.28 -3.55 4.86
N LEU A 50 -2.08 -2.29 4.42
CA LEU A 50 -1.72 -1.21 5.34
C LEU A 50 -2.73 -1.00 6.48
N PRO A 51 -4.05 -0.84 6.25
CA PRO A 51 -5.01 -0.67 7.34
C PRO A 51 -5.13 -1.93 8.19
N THR A 52 -5.05 -3.12 7.58
CA THR A 52 -5.13 -4.39 8.33
C THR A 52 -3.94 -4.55 9.27
N LEU A 53 -2.74 -4.20 8.80
CA LEU A 53 -1.51 -4.26 9.59
C LEU A 53 -1.47 -3.16 10.64
N SER A 54 -1.85 -1.93 10.29
CA SER A 54 -1.93 -0.79 11.22
C SER A 54 -2.90 -1.09 12.37
N LEU A 55 -4.08 -1.64 12.11
CA LEU A 55 -5.05 -2.05 13.14
C LEU A 55 -4.57 -3.22 14.00
N ARG A 56 -3.67 -4.07 13.50
CA ARG A 56 -3.06 -5.14 14.30
C ARG A 56 -1.95 -4.61 15.19
N ILE A 57 -1.10 -3.74 14.64
CA ILE A 57 0.10 -3.24 15.34
C ILE A 57 -0.26 -2.14 16.35
N ALA A 58 -1.22 -1.26 16.04
CA ALA A 58 -1.67 -0.20 16.95
C ALA A 58 -2.20 -0.72 18.29
N ARG A 59 -2.59 -2.00 18.38
CA ARG A 59 -2.98 -2.65 19.64
C ARG A 59 -1.80 -2.87 20.59
N PHE A 60 -0.56 -2.84 20.09
CA PHE A 60 0.64 -3.01 20.89
C PHE A 60 1.20 -1.68 21.41
N ASP A 61 0.90 -0.56 20.77
CA ASP A 61 1.47 0.75 21.12
C ASP A 61 0.76 1.40 22.33
N THR A 62 -0.56 1.18 22.49
CA THR A 62 -1.30 1.75 23.62
C THR A 62 -1.03 1.05 24.96
N ALA A 63 -0.54 -0.19 24.95
CA ALA A 63 -0.29 -0.95 26.18
C ALA A 63 0.97 -0.49 26.94
N ASP A 64 1.95 0.08 26.24
CA ASP A 64 3.25 0.46 26.81
C ASP A 64 3.28 1.90 27.36
N ILE A 65 2.61 2.83 26.64
CA ILE A 65 2.53 4.26 27.01
C ILE A 65 1.88 4.47 28.39
N GLY A 66 0.98 3.58 28.82
CA GLY A 66 0.29 3.66 30.11
C GLY A 66 1.10 3.17 31.31
N ALA A 67 2.19 2.43 31.10
CA ALA A 67 3.03 1.91 32.18
C ALA A 67 4.05 2.95 32.66
N GLY A 68 4.71 3.66 31.74
CA GLY A 68 5.75 4.66 32.08
C GLY A 68 5.23 5.93 32.77
N ALA A 69 3.95 6.27 32.60
CA ALA A 69 3.35 7.43 33.24
C ALA A 69 3.08 7.22 34.75
N ARG A 70 2.98 5.97 35.22
CA ARG A 70 2.67 5.65 36.63
C ARG A 70 3.92 5.69 37.52
N GLU A 71 5.10 5.39 36.95
CA GLU A 71 6.37 5.43 37.69
C GLU A 71 6.86 6.86 37.97
N SER A 72 6.62 7.80 37.06
CA SER A 72 7.11 9.19 37.24
C SER A 72 6.46 9.92 38.41
N SER A 73 5.18 9.65 38.74
CA SER A 73 4.51 10.33 39.87
C SER A 73 4.91 9.78 41.24
N SER A 74 5.46 8.56 41.30
CA SER A 74 5.88 7.95 42.58
C SER A 74 7.27 8.41 43.02
N GLY A 75 8.07 9.01 42.12
CA GLY A 75 9.41 9.52 42.41
C GLY A 75 9.45 10.95 42.95
N SER A 76 8.40 11.76 42.75
CA SER A 76 8.37 13.17 43.20
C SER A 76 7.75 13.37 44.59
N THR A 77 7.30 12.31 45.27
CA THR A 77 6.77 12.36 46.65
C THR A 77 7.82 12.02 47.71
N LEU A 78 9.05 11.65 47.29
CA LEU A 78 10.15 11.24 48.18
C LEU A 78 11.40 12.15 48.14
N ALA A 79 11.30 13.33 47.50
CA ALA A 79 12.35 14.36 47.48
C ALA A 79 11.84 15.65 48.14
#